data_AF-A0A8S3YKG0-F1
#
_entry.id   AF-A0A8S3YKG0-F1
#
_cell.length_a   1.000
_cell.length_b   1.000
_cell.length_c   1.000
_cell.angle_alpha   90.00
_cell.angle_beta   90.00
_cell.angle_gamma   90.00
#
_symmetry.space_group_name_H-M   'P 1'
#
loop_
_entity.id
_entity.type
_entity.pdbx_description
1 polymer ?
#
loop_
_entity_poly.entity_id
_entity_poly.type
_entity_poly.pdbx_seq_one_letter_code
_entity_poly.pdbx_strand_id
1 'polypeptide(L)'
;TSKIRNLKEYHYKITNNIAPLPTGVDIANTLKYFSQTLLSVLKDVPNIPIESYGARQRDSVRQSIFPTLNYSGLYQAVLSILDLMPVMPVGQLALGEAILNVLGWLVPFLEHDLLDTLPYTVASTLAIFPPTLHKDTIDLLCTSLLPMTLNSESGEDPTYASESAAAIITMVFQHTENGAFHSQILECFMSMKKNIIKDILSIIAYGPPGAKAPAVHLLFHYWPQLNPALTDRRGIHYKYS
;
A
#
# COMPACT_ATOMS: atom_id res chain seq x y z
N THR A 1 -11.90 23.30 -3.03
CA THR A 1 -12.73 22.76 -4.15
C THR A 1 -12.13 23.00 -5.54
N SER A 2 -11.65 24.21 -5.87
CA SER A 2 -11.13 24.52 -7.23
C SER A 2 -9.99 23.59 -7.71
N LYS A 3 -9.00 23.28 -6.87
CA LYS A 3 -7.86 22.43 -7.30
C LYS A 3 -8.17 20.93 -7.44
N ILE A 4 -9.18 20.41 -6.73
CA ILE A 4 -9.63 19.00 -6.93
C ILE A 4 -10.32 18.89 -8.29
N ARG A 5 -11.04 19.95 -8.71
CA ARG A 5 -11.60 20.03 -10.06
C ARG A 5 -10.50 19.97 -11.13
N ASN A 6 -9.34 20.59 -10.89
CA ASN A 6 -8.22 20.51 -11.83
C ASN A 6 -7.71 19.07 -12.02
N LEU A 7 -7.61 18.27 -10.94
CA LEU A 7 -7.24 16.85 -11.06
C LEU A 7 -8.27 16.07 -11.90
N LYS A 8 -9.56 16.31 -11.66
CA LYS A 8 -10.64 15.70 -12.46
C LYS A 8 -10.60 16.14 -13.93
N GLU A 9 -10.25 17.41 -14.19
CA GLU A 9 -10.09 17.94 -15.53
C GLU A 9 -8.88 17.30 -16.25
N TYR A 10 -7.75 17.12 -15.56
CA TYR A 10 -6.60 16.41 -16.11
C TYR A 10 -6.95 14.98 -16.47
N HIS A 11 -7.63 14.26 -15.57
CA HIS A 11 -8.13 12.93 -15.86
C HIS A 11 -9.03 12.92 -17.09
N TYR A 12 -10.03 13.80 -17.15
CA TYR A 12 -10.93 13.91 -18.29
C TYR A 12 -10.20 14.18 -19.62
N LYS A 13 -9.19 15.08 -19.62
CA LYS A 13 -8.41 15.38 -20.82
C LYS A 13 -7.59 14.19 -21.30
N ILE A 14 -6.98 13.44 -20.39
CA ILE A 14 -6.19 12.25 -20.72
C ILE A 14 -7.10 11.14 -21.26
N THR A 15 -8.18 10.81 -20.55
CA THR A 15 -9.10 9.74 -20.97
C THR A 15 -9.75 10.02 -22.33
N ASN A 16 -10.05 11.29 -22.63
CA ASN A 16 -10.69 11.69 -23.89
C ASN A 16 -9.70 12.19 -24.96
N ASN A 17 -8.39 12.11 -24.73
CA ASN A 17 -7.34 12.61 -25.63
C ASN A 17 -7.54 14.08 -26.08
N ILE A 18 -7.95 14.96 -25.16
CA ILE A 18 -8.22 16.37 -25.44
C ILE A 18 -6.94 17.19 -25.27
N ALA A 19 -6.48 17.84 -26.34
CA ALA A 19 -5.30 18.69 -26.33
C ALA A 19 -5.57 20.06 -25.62
N PRO A 20 -4.57 20.64 -24.92
CA PRO A 20 -3.25 20.08 -24.64
C PRO A 20 -3.32 18.98 -23.56
N LEU A 21 -2.65 17.86 -23.82
CA LEU A 21 -2.57 16.75 -22.87
C LEU A 21 -1.67 17.15 -21.69
N PRO A 22 -2.15 17.04 -20.44
CA PRO A 22 -1.33 17.32 -19.27
C PRO A 22 -0.24 16.25 -19.12
N THR A 23 0.94 16.68 -18.70
CA THR A 23 2.06 15.76 -18.42
C THR A 23 1.98 15.26 -16.98
N GLY A 24 2.68 14.15 -16.67
CA GLY A 24 2.81 13.68 -15.29
C GLY A 24 3.43 14.73 -14.36
N VAL A 25 4.28 15.62 -14.89
CA VAL A 25 4.90 16.72 -14.13
C VAL A 25 3.87 17.80 -13.77
N ASP A 26 2.95 18.15 -14.68
CA ASP A 26 1.90 19.13 -14.42
C ASP A 26 0.95 18.66 -13.31
N ILE A 27 0.59 17.38 -13.36
CA ILE A 27 -0.24 16.73 -12.35
C ILE A 27 0.51 16.65 -11.02
N ALA A 28 1.78 16.23 -11.05
CA ALA A 28 2.64 16.15 -9.87
C ALA A 28 2.74 17.49 -9.13
N ASN A 29 2.87 18.62 -9.85
CA ASN A 29 2.91 19.95 -9.25
C ASN A 29 1.60 20.30 -8.51
N THR A 30 0.46 19.90 -9.08
CA THR A 30 -0.84 20.07 -8.43
C THR A 30 -0.97 19.20 -7.17
N LEU A 31 -0.47 17.96 -7.22
CA LEU A 31 -0.45 17.05 -6.07
C LEU A 31 0.50 17.56 -4.96
N LYS A 32 1.69 18.08 -5.30
CA LYS A 32 2.63 18.68 -4.35
C LYS A 32 2.01 19.83 -3.55
N TYR A 33 1.16 20.65 -4.19
CA TYR A 33 0.40 21.67 -3.46
C TYR A 33 -0.52 21.06 -2.39
N PHE A 34 -1.19 19.94 -2.71
CA PHE A 34 -2.01 19.24 -1.72
C PHE A 34 -1.17 18.67 -0.59
N SER A 35 -0.03 18.04 -0.89
CA SER A 35 0.91 17.56 0.13
C SER A 35 1.34 18.68 1.08
N GLN A 36 1.70 19.86 0.55
CA GLN A 36 2.07 21.02 1.37
C GLN A 36 0.91 21.51 2.24
N THR A 37 -0.31 21.53 1.70
CA THR A 37 -1.51 21.93 2.45
C THR A 37 -1.80 20.95 3.58
N LEU A 38 -1.78 19.65 3.30
CA LEU A 38 -1.98 18.60 4.30
C LEU A 38 -0.91 18.66 5.39
N LEU A 39 0.36 18.82 4.99
CA LEU A 39 1.47 18.95 5.94
C LEU A 39 1.33 20.20 6.83
N SER A 40 0.83 21.31 6.29
CA SER A 40 0.55 22.50 7.10
C SER A 40 -0.47 22.20 8.18
N VAL A 41 -1.58 21.54 7.80
CA VAL A 41 -2.63 21.15 8.75
C VAL A 41 -2.09 20.20 9.81
N LEU A 42 -1.23 19.25 9.45
CA LEU A 42 -0.61 18.32 10.40
C LEU A 42 0.36 19.00 11.37
N LYS A 43 1.02 20.09 10.97
CA LYS A 43 1.89 20.88 11.87
C LYS A 43 1.09 21.64 12.93
N ASP A 44 -0.14 22.02 12.62
CA ASP A 44 -1.00 22.81 13.49
C ASP A 44 -1.77 21.97 14.53
N VAL A 45 -1.64 20.63 14.48
CA VAL A 45 -2.38 19.67 15.30
C VAL A 45 -1.42 18.83 16.17
N PRO A 46 -1.75 18.53 17.45
CA PRO A 46 -0.94 17.64 18.27
C PRO A 46 -0.81 16.23 17.68
N ASN A 47 0.32 15.55 17.94
CA ASN A 47 0.57 14.18 17.50
C ASN A 47 -0.62 13.27 17.86
N ILE A 48 -1.24 12.66 16.84
CA ILE A 48 -2.35 11.74 17.01
C ILE A 48 -1.77 10.37 17.39
N PRO A 49 -2.12 9.81 18.56
CA PRO A 49 -1.64 8.49 18.96
C PRO A 49 -2.04 7.43 17.94
N ILE A 50 -1.17 6.44 17.69
CA ILE A 50 -1.46 5.31 16.78
C ILE A 50 -2.73 4.57 17.18
N GLU A 51 -3.03 4.51 18.48
CA GLU A 51 -4.27 3.94 19.04
C GLU A 51 -5.55 4.66 18.58
N SER A 52 -5.45 5.91 18.10
CA SER A 52 -6.59 6.63 17.51
C SER A 52 -6.95 6.12 16.12
N TYR A 53 -6.13 5.25 15.54
CA TYR A 53 -6.36 4.51 14.31
C TYR A 53 -6.73 3.07 14.70
N GLY A 54 -7.80 2.53 14.12
CA GLY A 54 -8.27 1.18 14.44
C GLY A 54 -9.79 1.08 14.43
N ALA A 55 -10.46 1.59 15.45
CA ALA A 55 -11.92 1.49 15.53
C ALA A 55 -12.63 2.61 14.77
N ARG A 56 -13.62 2.28 13.93
CA ARG A 56 -14.52 3.24 13.25
C ARG A 56 -15.08 4.30 14.20
N GLN A 57 -15.32 3.95 15.46
CA GLN A 57 -15.86 4.83 16.50
C GLN A 57 -14.92 5.99 16.87
N ARG A 58 -13.61 5.84 16.64
CA ARG A 58 -12.59 6.86 16.93
C ARG A 58 -12.40 7.85 15.77
N ASP A 59 -12.96 7.55 14.59
CA ASP A 59 -12.86 8.43 13.42
C ASP A 59 -13.52 9.79 13.67
N SER A 60 -14.71 9.82 14.26
CA SER A 60 -15.42 11.07 14.57
C SER A 60 -14.60 12.00 15.48
N VAL A 61 -13.88 11.43 16.45
CA VAL A 61 -13.00 12.18 17.35
C VAL A 61 -11.77 12.68 16.59
N ARG A 62 -11.10 11.81 15.82
CA ARG A 62 -9.92 12.17 15.01
C ARG A 62 -10.23 13.27 14.00
N GLN A 63 -11.34 13.13 13.28
CA GLN A 63 -11.77 14.09 12.27
C GLN A 63 -12.21 15.44 12.85
N SER A 64 -12.74 15.46 14.08
CA SER A 64 -13.15 16.72 14.74
C SER A 64 -12.01 17.72 14.98
N ILE A 65 -10.76 17.23 14.99
CA ILE A 65 -9.55 18.02 15.23
C ILE A 65 -9.11 18.74 13.94
N PHE A 66 -9.57 18.27 12.78
CA PHE A 66 -9.12 18.76 11.49
C PHE A 66 -10.12 19.72 10.84
N PRO A 67 -9.65 20.63 9.97
CA PRO A 67 -10.51 21.45 9.14
C PRO A 67 -11.47 20.59 8.31
N THR A 68 -12.71 21.05 8.13
CA THR A 68 -13.75 20.39 7.31
C THR A 68 -13.46 20.56 5.81
N LEU A 69 -12.44 19.84 5.33
CA LEU A 69 -12.08 19.76 3.91
C LEU A 69 -12.57 18.45 3.30
N ASN A 70 -12.68 18.42 1.97
CA ASN A 70 -13.11 17.24 1.24
C ASN A 70 -11.94 16.25 1.02
N TYR A 71 -11.49 15.59 2.09
CA TYR A 71 -10.37 14.63 2.06
C TYR A 71 -10.72 13.37 1.27
N SER A 72 -11.93 12.83 1.44
CA SER A 72 -12.43 11.68 0.66
C SER A 72 -12.47 12.00 -0.84
N GLY A 73 -12.93 13.19 -1.21
CA GLY A 73 -12.92 13.63 -2.61
C GLY A 73 -11.52 13.84 -3.19
N LEU A 74 -10.53 14.22 -2.36
CA LEU A 74 -9.13 14.26 -2.78
C LEU A 74 -8.58 12.85 -2.96
N TYR A 75 -8.83 11.93 -2.02
CA TYR A 75 -8.45 10.52 -2.12
C TYR A 75 -8.96 9.89 -3.42
N GLN A 76 -10.26 10.02 -3.70
CA GLN A 76 -10.85 9.49 -4.93
C GLN A 76 -10.25 10.12 -6.19
N ALA A 77 -9.96 11.43 -6.18
CA ALA A 77 -9.28 12.07 -7.31
C ALA A 77 -7.86 11.55 -7.52
N VAL A 78 -7.12 11.27 -6.44
CA VAL A 78 -5.78 10.67 -6.51
C VAL A 78 -5.85 9.26 -7.07
N LEU A 79 -6.83 8.45 -6.65
CA LEU A 79 -7.03 7.11 -7.22
C LEU A 79 -7.33 7.15 -8.72
N SER A 80 -8.20 8.08 -9.16
CA SER A 80 -8.45 8.24 -10.60
C SER A 80 -7.18 8.61 -11.37
N ILE A 81 -6.32 9.46 -10.79
CA ILE A 81 -5.03 9.81 -11.42
C ILE A 81 -4.05 8.62 -11.40
N LEU A 82 -4.07 7.80 -10.35
CA LEU A 82 -3.25 6.60 -10.24
C LEU A 82 -3.52 5.64 -11.42
N ASP A 83 -4.79 5.47 -11.80
CA ASP A 83 -5.19 4.63 -12.94
C ASP A 83 -4.62 5.11 -14.29
N LEU A 84 -4.24 6.39 -14.39
CA LEU A 84 -3.65 6.97 -15.60
C LEU A 84 -2.14 6.71 -15.71
N MET A 85 -1.47 6.28 -14.64
CA MET A 85 -0.02 6.11 -14.62
C MET A 85 0.53 5.28 -15.79
N PRO A 86 -0.06 4.13 -16.17
CA PRO A 86 0.44 3.33 -17.29
C PRO A 86 0.35 4.03 -18.66
N VAL A 87 -0.61 4.95 -18.83
CA VAL A 87 -0.82 5.67 -20.09
C VAL A 87 -0.03 6.99 -20.16
N MET A 88 0.68 7.35 -19.08
CA MET A 88 1.42 8.61 -19.04
C MET A 88 2.72 8.57 -19.84
N PRO A 89 2.89 9.44 -20.85
CA PRO A 89 4.06 9.40 -21.71
C PRO A 89 5.30 9.99 -21.05
N VAL A 90 5.13 10.98 -20.15
CA VAL A 90 6.23 11.72 -19.50
C VAL A 90 5.89 12.04 -18.06
N GLY A 91 6.88 11.93 -17.17
CA GLY A 91 6.77 12.40 -15.77
C GLY A 91 6.25 11.37 -14.77
N GLN A 92 6.25 10.08 -15.12
CA GLN A 92 5.77 8.99 -14.24
C GLN A 92 6.47 8.97 -12.87
N LEU A 93 7.80 9.19 -12.82
CA LEU A 93 8.53 9.24 -11.56
C LEU A 93 8.02 10.35 -10.64
N ALA A 94 8.02 11.60 -11.13
CA ALA A 94 7.57 12.76 -10.37
C ALA A 94 6.09 12.65 -9.94
N LEU A 95 5.26 12.04 -10.80
CA LEU A 95 3.85 11.77 -10.49
C LEU A 95 3.70 10.70 -9.41
N GLY A 96 4.42 9.57 -9.53
CA GLY A 96 4.41 8.50 -8.54
C GLY A 96 4.86 8.97 -7.16
N GLU A 97 5.96 9.74 -7.08
CA GLU A 97 6.41 10.38 -5.84
C GLU A 97 5.32 11.28 -5.23
N ALA A 98 4.67 12.10 -6.06
CA ALA A 98 3.64 13.01 -5.58
C ALA A 98 2.39 12.25 -5.10
N ILE A 99 2.02 11.15 -5.76
CA ILE A 99 0.92 10.28 -5.34
C ILE A 99 1.23 9.63 -4.00
N LEU A 100 2.40 8.98 -3.83
CA LEU A 100 2.78 8.34 -2.57
C LEU A 100 2.76 9.34 -1.41
N ASN A 101 3.31 10.53 -1.64
CA ASN A 101 3.28 11.60 -0.66
C ASN A 101 1.85 11.98 -0.28
N VAL A 102 0.97 12.27 -1.25
CA VAL A 102 -0.42 12.65 -0.95
C VAL A 102 -1.15 11.52 -0.21
N LEU A 103 -0.98 10.26 -0.62
CA LEU A 103 -1.60 9.12 0.06
C LEU A 103 -1.12 8.98 1.50
N GLY A 104 0.18 9.12 1.75
CA GLY A 104 0.74 9.09 3.11
C GLY A 104 0.24 10.25 3.98
N TRP A 105 0.20 11.47 3.43
CA TRP A 105 -0.31 12.63 4.17
C TRP A 105 -1.82 12.60 4.38
N LEU A 106 -2.58 11.85 3.58
CA LEU A 106 -4.02 11.70 3.74
C LEU A 106 -4.40 10.78 4.89
N VAL A 107 -3.52 9.88 5.32
CA VAL A 107 -3.82 8.85 6.33
C VAL A 107 -4.55 9.39 7.57
N PRO A 108 -4.10 10.50 8.21
CA PRO A 108 -4.77 11.03 9.41
C PRO A 108 -6.22 11.46 9.19
N PHE A 109 -6.56 11.81 7.95
CA PHE A 109 -7.81 12.44 7.57
C PHE A 109 -8.86 11.47 7.03
N LEU A 110 -8.45 10.25 6.63
CA LEU A 110 -9.34 9.27 6.03
C LEU A 110 -10.21 8.60 7.08
N GLU A 111 -11.43 8.24 6.70
CA GLU A 111 -12.30 7.34 7.46
C GLU A 111 -11.72 5.92 7.44
N HIS A 112 -12.04 5.12 8.45
CA HIS A 112 -11.55 3.76 8.62
C HIS A 112 -11.75 2.91 7.36
N ASP A 113 -12.92 2.98 6.72
CA ASP A 113 -13.21 2.17 5.52
C ASP A 113 -12.27 2.49 4.35
N LEU A 114 -11.92 3.76 4.17
CA LEU A 114 -10.96 4.16 3.14
C LEU A 114 -9.54 3.81 3.56
N LEU A 115 -9.21 4.04 4.83
CA LEU A 115 -7.89 3.77 5.39
C LEU A 115 -7.54 2.28 5.32
N ASP A 116 -8.49 1.39 5.59
CA ASP A 116 -8.29 -0.06 5.61
C ASP A 116 -8.01 -0.64 4.21
N THR A 117 -8.47 0.02 3.15
CA THR A 117 -8.16 -0.33 1.75
C THR A 117 -6.81 0.22 1.25
N LEU A 118 -6.23 1.17 1.98
CA LEU A 118 -5.05 1.91 1.54
C LEU A 118 -3.78 1.05 1.44
N PRO A 119 -3.47 0.11 2.37
CA PRO A 119 -2.31 -0.76 2.23
C PRO A 119 -2.31 -1.57 0.93
N TYR A 120 -3.46 -2.14 0.56
CA TYR A 120 -3.57 -2.89 -0.69
C TYR A 120 -3.39 -1.98 -1.91
N THR A 121 -4.01 -0.80 -1.89
CA THR A 121 -3.89 0.19 -2.97
C THR A 121 -2.44 0.65 -3.15
N VAL A 122 -1.72 0.91 -2.06
CA VAL A 122 -0.31 1.31 -2.13
C VAL A 122 0.56 0.16 -2.60
N ALA A 123 0.29 -1.08 -2.18
CA ALA A 123 1.03 -2.25 -2.64
C ALA A 123 0.84 -2.51 -4.14
N SER A 124 -0.37 -2.31 -4.69
CA SER A 124 -0.63 -2.49 -6.12
C SER A 124 0.12 -1.47 -7.00
N THR A 125 0.55 -0.33 -6.44
CA THR A 125 1.38 0.65 -7.17
C THR A 125 2.72 0.07 -7.62
N LEU A 126 3.24 -0.97 -6.95
CA LEU A 126 4.47 -1.67 -7.37
C LEU A 126 4.36 -2.27 -8.78
N ALA A 127 3.15 -2.55 -9.26
CA ALA A 127 2.93 -3.06 -10.61
C ALA A 127 3.02 -1.99 -11.70
N ILE A 128 2.87 -0.71 -11.35
CA ILE A 128 2.73 0.41 -12.29
C ILE A 128 3.77 1.52 -12.10
N PHE A 129 4.42 1.59 -10.93
CA PHE A 129 5.42 2.60 -10.63
C PHE A 129 6.81 2.17 -11.11
N PRO A 130 7.70 3.14 -11.41
CA PRO A 130 9.10 2.84 -11.66
C PRO A 130 9.77 2.16 -10.45
N PRO A 131 10.70 1.21 -10.66
CA PRO A 131 11.39 0.50 -9.58
C PRO A 131 12.11 1.39 -8.55
N THR A 132 12.47 2.61 -8.95
CA THR A 132 13.08 3.61 -8.05
C THR A 132 12.17 4.00 -6.88
N LEU A 133 10.85 3.83 -7.02
CA LEU A 133 9.87 4.14 -5.97
C LEU A 133 9.54 2.96 -5.07
N HIS A 134 10.01 1.75 -5.38
CA HIS A 134 9.65 0.56 -4.61
C HIS A 134 10.05 0.67 -3.13
N LYS A 135 11.20 1.31 -2.86
CA LYS A 135 11.63 1.59 -1.48
C LYS A 135 10.62 2.46 -0.74
N ASP A 136 10.24 3.60 -1.32
CA ASP A 136 9.31 4.53 -0.70
C ASP A 136 7.92 3.91 -0.50
N THR A 137 7.46 3.11 -1.47
CA THR A 137 6.20 2.36 -1.37
C THR A 137 6.22 1.39 -0.19
N ILE A 138 7.30 0.61 -0.04
CA ILE A 138 7.42 -0.40 1.03
C ILE A 138 7.63 0.27 2.39
N ASP A 139 8.44 1.33 2.45
CA ASP A 139 8.64 2.10 3.68
C ASP A 139 7.30 2.71 4.12
N LEU A 140 6.49 3.26 3.21
CA LEU A 140 5.15 3.76 3.52
C LEU A 140 4.23 2.66 4.05
N LEU A 141 4.22 1.48 3.43
CA LEU A 141 3.44 0.32 3.89
C LEU A 141 3.83 -0.08 5.31
N CYS A 142 5.12 -0.29 5.55
CA CYS A 142 5.61 -0.90 6.79
C CYS A 142 5.68 0.07 7.97
N THR A 143 5.97 1.35 7.73
CA THR A 143 6.16 2.34 8.81
C THR A 143 4.87 3.06 9.19
N SER A 144 3.89 3.09 8.28
CA SER A 144 2.69 3.91 8.43
C SER A 144 1.42 3.07 8.28
N LEU A 145 1.17 2.54 7.08
CA LEU A 145 -0.15 2.01 6.73
C LEU A 145 -0.53 0.75 7.51
N LEU A 146 0.32 -0.28 7.47
CA LEU A 146 0.05 -1.56 8.12
C LEU A 146 -0.07 -1.44 9.65
N PRO A 147 0.84 -0.71 10.35
CA PRO A 147 0.66 -0.46 11.78
C PRO A 147 -0.68 0.18 12.14
N MET A 148 -1.20 1.07 11.29
CA MET A 148 -2.46 1.77 11.58
C MET A 148 -3.71 0.95 11.27
N THR A 149 -3.66 0.05 10.28
CA THR A 149 -4.81 -0.75 9.84
C THR A 149 -4.90 -2.12 10.52
N LEU A 150 -3.77 -2.66 10.99
CA LEU A 150 -3.72 -4.00 11.61
C LEU A 150 -3.77 -3.97 13.14
N ASN A 151 -3.59 -2.82 13.78
CA ASN A 151 -3.57 -2.69 15.25
C ASN A 151 -4.99 -2.63 15.87
N SER A 152 -5.96 -3.31 15.27
CA SER A 152 -7.33 -3.37 15.81
C SER A 152 -7.35 -4.22 17.08
N GLU A 153 -7.31 -3.56 18.24
CA GLU A 153 -7.47 -4.19 19.56
C GLU A 153 -8.92 -4.65 19.84
N SER A 154 -9.87 -4.24 19.00
CA SER A 154 -11.25 -4.71 19.06
C SER A 154 -11.33 -6.11 18.47
N GLY A 155 -11.77 -7.09 19.28
CA GLY A 155 -12.06 -8.47 18.85
C GLY A 155 -13.24 -8.61 17.87
N GLU A 156 -13.41 -7.63 16.99
CA GLU A 156 -14.31 -7.66 15.83
C GLU A 156 -13.63 -8.34 14.63
N ASP A 157 -14.41 -8.55 13.58
CA ASP A 157 -14.06 -9.20 12.32
C ASP A 157 -12.69 -8.75 11.76
N PRO A 158 -11.99 -9.62 11.02
CA PRO A 158 -10.70 -9.28 10.44
C PRO A 158 -10.82 -8.03 9.54
N THR A 159 -9.90 -7.08 9.69
CA THR A 159 -9.84 -5.90 8.83
C THR A 159 -9.52 -6.28 7.39
N TYR A 160 -9.91 -5.46 6.42
CA TYR A 160 -9.58 -5.64 5.02
C TYR A 160 -8.07 -5.70 4.81
N ALA A 161 -7.28 -4.89 5.52
CA ALA A 161 -5.82 -4.98 5.50
C ALA A 161 -5.31 -6.36 5.97
N SER A 162 -5.99 -6.96 6.96
CA SER A 162 -5.68 -8.30 7.45
C SER A 162 -6.06 -9.38 6.43
N GLU A 163 -7.23 -9.27 5.81
CA GLU A 163 -7.69 -10.24 4.79
C GLU A 163 -6.90 -10.15 3.48
N SER A 164 -6.43 -8.94 3.12
CA SER A 164 -5.63 -8.69 1.91
C SER A 164 -4.12 -8.94 2.12
N ALA A 165 -3.68 -9.41 3.30
CA ALA A 165 -2.27 -9.63 3.61
C ALA A 165 -1.54 -10.50 2.58
N ALA A 166 -2.14 -11.63 2.17
CA ALA A 166 -1.56 -12.50 1.15
C ALA A 166 -1.38 -11.78 -0.20
N ALA A 167 -2.32 -10.92 -0.58
CA ALA A 167 -2.27 -10.17 -1.83
C ALA A 167 -1.22 -9.05 -1.76
N ILE A 168 -1.12 -8.33 -0.63
CA ILE A 168 -0.10 -7.31 -0.40
C ILE A 168 1.30 -7.91 -0.49
N ILE A 169 1.54 -9.03 0.19
CA ILE A 169 2.83 -9.73 0.16
C ILE A 169 3.12 -10.23 -1.27
N THR A 170 2.11 -10.74 -1.97
CA THR A 170 2.24 -11.16 -3.38
C THR A 170 2.71 -10.01 -4.27
N MET A 171 2.14 -8.81 -4.12
CA MET A 171 2.56 -7.64 -4.91
C MET A 171 4.04 -7.33 -4.70
N VAL A 172 4.51 -7.35 -3.45
CA VAL A 172 5.92 -7.11 -3.14
C VAL A 172 6.82 -8.21 -3.73
N PHE A 173 6.47 -9.48 -3.53
CA PHE A 173 7.29 -10.60 -4.02
C PHE A 173 7.33 -10.67 -5.55
N GLN A 174 6.23 -10.33 -6.22
CA GLN A 174 6.15 -10.40 -7.67
C GLN A 174 6.86 -9.24 -8.36
N HIS A 175 6.80 -8.04 -7.79
CA HIS A 175 7.27 -6.82 -8.47
C HIS A 175 8.62 -6.32 -7.96
N THR A 176 9.20 -6.95 -6.94
CA THR A 176 10.54 -6.61 -6.45
C THR A 176 11.46 -7.82 -6.50
N GLU A 177 12.72 -7.60 -6.88
CA GLU A 177 13.76 -8.66 -6.86
C GLU A 177 14.65 -8.57 -5.60
N ASN A 178 14.47 -7.52 -4.80
CA ASN A 178 15.30 -7.27 -3.63
C ASN A 178 14.81 -8.08 -2.41
N GLY A 179 15.58 -9.09 -2.00
CA GLY A 179 15.24 -9.91 -0.83
C GLY A 179 15.10 -9.13 0.49
N ALA A 180 15.72 -7.95 0.61
CA ALA A 180 15.53 -7.09 1.78
C ALA A 180 14.09 -6.54 1.85
N PHE A 181 13.52 -6.17 0.70
CA PHE A 181 12.12 -5.72 0.59
C PHE A 181 11.14 -6.85 0.91
N HIS A 182 11.43 -8.07 0.45
CA HIS A 182 10.63 -9.26 0.77
C HIS A 182 10.64 -9.56 2.27
N SER A 183 11.80 -9.46 2.91
CA SER A 183 11.94 -9.70 4.35
C SER A 183 11.25 -8.59 5.15
N GLN A 184 11.45 -7.32 4.78
CA GLN A 184 10.85 -6.15 5.44
C GLN A 184 9.32 -6.23 5.50
N ILE A 185 8.67 -6.54 4.37
CA ILE A 185 7.19 -6.64 4.35
C ILE A 185 6.71 -7.82 5.21
N LEU A 186 7.39 -8.97 5.14
CA LEU A 186 6.99 -10.16 5.89
C LEU A 186 7.19 -9.96 7.40
N GLU A 187 8.32 -9.41 7.82
CA GLU A 187 8.59 -9.10 9.22
C GLU A 187 7.59 -8.09 9.78
N CYS A 188 7.21 -7.09 8.98
CA CYS A 188 6.17 -6.15 9.33
C CYS A 188 4.84 -6.87 9.63
N PHE A 189 4.38 -7.76 8.74
CA PHE A 189 3.19 -8.56 9.01
C PHE A 189 3.36 -9.51 10.20
N MET A 190 4.52 -10.15 10.37
CA MET A 190 4.80 -11.03 11.51
C MET A 190 4.69 -10.31 12.85
N SER A 191 5.05 -9.02 12.92
CA SER A 191 4.92 -8.23 14.14
C SER A 191 3.48 -7.90 14.54
N MET A 192 2.51 -8.01 13.61
CA MET A 192 1.13 -7.55 13.81
C MET A 192 0.09 -8.67 13.67
N LYS A 193 0.34 -9.70 12.85
CA LYS A 193 -0.62 -10.75 12.50
C LYS A 193 -0.13 -12.14 12.91
N LYS A 194 -0.81 -12.76 13.88
CA LYS A 194 -0.44 -14.07 14.48
C LYS A 194 -0.36 -15.24 13.48
N ASN A 195 -1.22 -15.27 12.46
CA ASN A 195 -1.37 -16.42 11.55
C ASN A 195 -0.79 -16.18 10.15
N ILE A 196 0.23 -15.33 10.02
CA ILE A 196 0.78 -14.94 8.72
C ILE A 196 1.30 -16.12 7.88
N ILE A 197 1.64 -17.23 8.52
CA ILE A 197 2.06 -18.46 7.85
C ILE A 197 0.97 -19.00 6.90
N LYS A 198 -0.32 -18.81 7.23
CA LYS A 198 -1.43 -19.23 6.36
C LYS A 198 -1.46 -18.40 5.07
N ASP A 199 -1.18 -17.10 5.17
CA ASP A 199 -1.08 -16.21 4.01
C ASP A 199 0.11 -16.62 3.13
N ILE A 200 1.28 -16.90 3.70
CA ILE A 200 2.44 -17.39 2.95
C ILE A 200 2.14 -18.72 2.24
N LEU A 201 1.49 -19.68 2.92
CA LEU A 201 1.07 -20.93 2.30
C LEU A 201 0.05 -20.71 1.17
N SER A 202 -0.85 -19.74 1.32
CA SER A 202 -1.80 -19.34 0.28
C SER A 202 -1.06 -18.79 -0.97
N ILE A 203 -0.01 -17.99 -0.78
CA ILE A 203 0.82 -17.47 -1.88
C ILE A 203 1.54 -18.62 -2.59
N ILE A 204 2.08 -19.59 -1.85
CA ILE A 204 2.74 -20.76 -2.45
C ILE A 204 1.75 -21.59 -3.28
N ALA A 205 0.54 -21.80 -2.76
CA ALA A 205 -0.50 -22.56 -3.44
C ALA A 205 -1.03 -21.82 -4.68
N TYR A 206 -1.49 -20.58 -4.52
CA TYR A 206 -2.31 -19.86 -5.49
C TYR A 206 -1.64 -18.62 -6.11
N GLY A 207 -0.50 -18.19 -5.58
CA GLY A 207 0.21 -17.01 -6.08
C GLY A 207 0.81 -17.19 -7.47
N PRO A 208 1.15 -16.09 -8.14
CA PRO A 208 1.81 -16.11 -9.45
C PRO A 208 3.26 -16.62 -9.34
N PRO A 209 3.85 -17.14 -10.43
CA PRO A 209 5.17 -17.77 -10.40
C PRO A 209 6.28 -16.91 -9.77
N GLY A 210 6.29 -15.60 -10.04
CA GLY A 210 7.27 -14.66 -9.48
C GLY A 210 7.21 -14.54 -7.96
N ALA A 211 6.05 -14.72 -7.35
CA ALA A 211 5.89 -14.62 -5.90
C ALA A 211 6.18 -15.95 -5.17
N LYS A 212 6.10 -17.10 -5.85
CA LYS A 212 6.24 -18.41 -5.21
C LYS A 212 7.65 -18.67 -4.67
N ALA A 213 8.68 -18.35 -5.45
CA ALA A 213 10.06 -18.62 -5.04
C ALA A 213 10.47 -17.83 -3.78
N PRO A 214 10.25 -16.50 -3.70
CA PRO A 214 10.43 -15.74 -2.46
C PRO A 214 9.61 -16.28 -1.28
N ALA A 215 8.35 -16.64 -1.52
CA ALA A 215 7.47 -17.16 -0.48
C ALA A 215 7.98 -18.48 0.14
N VAL A 216 8.42 -19.43 -0.69
CA VAL A 216 9.00 -20.69 -0.21
C VAL A 216 10.32 -20.44 0.54
N HIS A 217 11.17 -19.56 0.01
CA HIS A 217 12.46 -19.24 0.62
C HIS A 217 12.26 -18.63 2.02
N LEU A 218 11.39 -17.64 2.14
CA LEU A 218 11.11 -17.00 3.42
C LEU A 218 10.31 -17.88 4.38
N LEU A 219 9.42 -18.76 3.88
CA LEU A 219 8.74 -19.74 4.71
C LEU A 219 9.75 -20.60 5.47
N PHE A 220 10.74 -21.16 4.79
CA PHE A 220 11.75 -21.99 5.44
C PHE A 220 12.79 -21.19 6.24
N HIS A 221 12.96 -19.90 5.91
CA HIS A 221 13.81 -19.01 6.70
C HIS A 221 13.21 -18.74 8.09
N TYR A 222 11.93 -18.35 8.15
CA TYR A 222 11.28 -18.00 9.41
C TYR A 222 10.61 -19.19 10.14
N TRP A 223 10.28 -20.27 9.43
CA TRP A 223 9.76 -21.51 10.00
C TRP A 223 10.64 -22.72 9.63
N PRO A 224 11.90 -22.78 10.11
CA PRO A 224 12.85 -23.83 9.74
C PRO A 224 12.38 -25.24 10.12
N GLN A 225 11.49 -25.39 11.10
CA GLN A 225 10.87 -26.65 11.49
C GLN A 225 10.04 -27.30 10.37
N LEU A 226 9.62 -26.54 9.35
CA LEU A 226 8.93 -27.08 8.18
C LEU A 226 9.89 -27.65 7.13
N ASN A 227 11.19 -27.35 7.23
CA ASN A 227 12.18 -27.91 6.33
C ASN A 227 12.58 -29.30 6.82
N PRO A 228 12.27 -30.39 6.09
CA PRO A 228 12.63 -31.73 6.52
C PRO A 228 14.15 -31.85 6.60
N ALA A 229 14.64 -32.36 7.74
CA ALA A 229 16.06 -32.62 7.97
C ALA A 229 16.62 -33.51 6.86
N LEU A 230 17.92 -33.37 6.55
CA LEU A 230 18.60 -34.21 5.53
C LEU A 230 18.44 -35.72 5.79
N THR A 231 18.20 -36.12 7.03
CA THR A 231 17.90 -37.51 7.43
C THR A 231 16.53 -38.00 6.97
N ASP A 232 15.53 -37.12 6.86
CA ASP A 232 14.17 -37.44 6.42
C ASP A 232 14.05 -37.58 4.90
N ARG A 233 14.97 -36.95 4.15
CA ARG A 233 15.01 -37.01 2.68
C ARG A 233 15.50 -38.36 2.13
N ARG A 234 16.02 -39.26 2.97
CA ARG A 234 16.54 -40.58 2.54
C ARG A 234 15.45 -41.57 2.13
N GLY A 235 14.17 -41.27 2.35
CA GLY A 235 13.03 -42.13 1.97
C GLY A 235 12.25 -41.70 0.73
N ILE A 236 12.49 -40.49 0.19
CA ILE A 236 11.65 -39.93 -0.88
C ILE A 236 12.31 -40.20 -2.24
N HIS A 237 12.21 -41.44 -2.72
CA HIS A 237 12.44 -41.74 -4.14
C HIS A 237 11.20 -41.32 -4.94
N TYR A 238 11.22 -40.11 -5.50
CA TYR A 238 10.29 -39.78 -6.58
C TYR A 238 10.66 -40.62 -7.81
N LYS A 239 9.92 -41.69 -8.05
CA LYS A 239 9.82 -42.27 -9.39
C LYS A 239 8.85 -41.40 -10.18
N TYR A 240 9.39 -40.50 -11.00
CA TYR A 240 8.62 -39.97 -12.12
C TYR A 240 8.55 -41.09 -13.18
N SER A 241 7.36 -41.64 -13.37
CA SER A 241 6.99 -42.39 -14.58
C SER A 241 6.25 -41.46 -15.54
#